data_AF-A0A1S6HGL7-F1
#
_entry.id   AF-A0A1S6HGL7-F1
#
_cell.length_a   1.000
_cell.length_b   1.000
_cell.length_c   1.000
_cell.angle_alpha   90.00
_cell.angle_beta   90.00
_cell.angle_gamma   90.00
#
_symmetry.space_group_name_H-M   'P 1'
#
loop_
_entity.id
_entity.type
_entity.pdbx_description
1 polymer ?
#
loop_
_entity_poly.entity_id
_entity_poly.type
_entity_poly.pdbx_seq_one_letter_code
_entity_poly.pdbx_strand_id
1 'polypeptide(L)'
;MIAKPGSAGKLAKMMKEMSEMWGGKTKVMLDFVTDFNKIVFEHEVESLADFEKEMDEWKKNASPEMKEKMKGYTDLYQSGKREIYRVVE
;
A
#
# COMPACT_ATOMS: atom_id res chain seq x y z
N MET A 1 3.88 7.03 -1.85
CA MET A 1 4.67 6.48 -2.98
C MET A 1 4.50 7.41 -4.17
N ILE A 2 5.52 7.56 -5.03
CA ILE A 2 5.43 8.30 -6.29
C ILE A 2 5.41 7.28 -7.43
N ALA A 3 4.30 7.22 -8.17
CA ALA A 3 4.20 6.36 -9.35
C ALA A 3 5.00 6.95 -10.52
N LYS A 4 5.41 6.08 -11.47
CA LYS A 4 5.90 6.56 -12.77
C LYS A 4 4.78 7.35 -13.47
N PRO A 5 5.12 8.37 -14.28
CA PRO A 5 4.12 9.12 -15.04
C PRO A 5 3.14 8.21 -15.79
N GLY A 6 1.83 8.50 -15.68
CA GLY A 6 0.77 7.70 -16.31
C GLY A 6 0.43 6.38 -15.60
N SER A 7 1.16 5.99 -14.54
CA SER A 7 0.92 4.73 -13.81
C SER A 7 0.15 4.90 -12.50
N ALA A 8 -0.13 6.14 -12.07
CA ALA A 8 -0.73 6.41 -10.76
C ALA A 8 -2.08 5.72 -10.55
N GLY A 9 -2.98 5.79 -11.53
CA GLY A 9 -4.30 5.13 -11.45
C GLY A 9 -4.19 3.61 -11.41
N LYS A 10 -3.29 3.02 -12.21
CA LYS A 10 -3.05 1.57 -12.23
C LYS A 10 -2.50 1.10 -10.89
N LEU A 11 -1.51 1.80 -10.35
CA LEU A 11 -0.89 1.45 -9.06
C LEU A 11 -1.89 1.64 -7.90
N ALA A 12 -2.68 2.71 -7.88
CA ALA A 12 -3.72 2.91 -6.88
C ALA A 12 -4.77 1.81 -6.90
N LYS A 13 -5.20 1.37 -8.10
CA LYS A 13 -6.14 0.25 -8.23
C LYS A 13 -5.56 -1.05 -7.66
N MET A 14 -4.31 -1.38 -8.01
CA MET A 14 -3.63 -2.55 -7.45
C MET A 14 -3.50 -2.49 -5.93
N MET A 15 -3.15 -1.32 -5.37
CA MET A 15 -3.05 -1.13 -3.92
C MET A 15 -4.40 -1.29 -3.21
N LYS A 16 -5.49 -0.85 -3.85
CA LYS A 16 -6.85 -1.02 -3.30
C LYS A 16 -7.28 -2.49 -3.31
N GLU A 17 -7.06 -3.19 -4.42
CA GLU A 17 -7.36 -4.62 -4.48
C GLU A 17 -6.54 -5.40 -3.44
N MET A 18 -5.28 -5.00 -3.24
CA MET A 18 -4.42 -5.57 -2.20
C MET A 18 -4.92 -5.26 -0.79
N SER A 19 -5.39 -4.03 -0.54
CA SER A 19 -5.90 -3.60 0.76
C SER A 19 -7.17 -4.36 1.16
N GLU A 20 -8.05 -4.62 0.19
CA GLU A 20 -9.26 -5.43 0.38
C GLU A 20 -8.93 -6.88 0.75
N MET A 21 -7.83 -7.43 0.25
CA MET A 21 -7.36 -8.78 0.61
C MET A 21 -6.58 -8.83 1.92
N TRP A 22 -5.85 -7.76 2.28
CA TRP A 22 -5.15 -7.66 3.57
C TRP A 22 -6.16 -7.54 4.72
N GLY A 23 -7.23 -6.79 4.51
CA GLY A 23 -8.20 -6.46 5.56
C GLY A 23 -7.70 -5.34 6.47
N GLY A 24 -8.44 -5.11 7.56
CA GLY A 24 -8.16 -4.02 8.49
C GLY A 24 -8.60 -2.63 7.99
N LYS A 25 -8.21 -1.59 8.72
CA LYS A 25 -8.54 -0.20 8.39
C LYS A 25 -7.49 0.36 7.44
N THR A 26 -7.73 0.22 6.15
CA THR A 26 -6.86 0.73 5.09
C THR A 26 -7.52 1.85 4.29
N LYS A 27 -6.72 2.78 3.77
CA LYS A 27 -7.17 3.78 2.79
C LYS A 27 -6.14 3.92 1.67
N VAL A 28 -6.65 4.01 0.44
CA VAL A 28 -5.83 4.28 -0.75
C VAL A 28 -6.30 5.59 -1.36
N MET A 29 -5.39 6.57 -1.41
CA MET A 29 -5.68 7.93 -1.85
C MET A 29 -4.71 8.35 -2.95
N LEU A 30 -5.20 9.18 -3.86
CA LEU A 30 -4.40 9.89 -4.85
C LEU A 30 -4.24 11.34 -4.39
N ASP A 31 -3.02 11.86 -4.44
CA ASP A 31 -2.78 13.27 -4.16
C ASP A 31 -3.28 14.12 -5.32
N PHE A 32 -4.13 15.09 -5.02
CA PHE A 32 -4.74 15.98 -6.01
C PHE A 32 -4.08 17.37 -6.03
N VAL A 33 -3.34 17.74 -4.99
CA VAL A 33 -2.95 19.15 -4.77
C VAL A 33 -1.43 19.33 -4.75
N THR A 34 -0.68 18.37 -4.20
CA THR A 34 0.76 18.54 -3.96
C THR A 34 1.59 17.83 -5.03
N ASP A 35 2.01 16.60 -4.79
CA ASP A 35 2.90 15.87 -5.68
C ASP A 35 2.12 15.09 -6.74
N PHE A 36 2.46 15.28 -8.01
CA PHE A 36 1.92 14.48 -9.10
C PHE A 36 2.27 13.00 -8.94
N ASN A 37 1.35 12.13 -9.40
CA ASN A 37 1.49 10.68 -9.38
C ASN A 37 1.66 10.08 -7.96
N LYS A 38 1.40 10.86 -6.91
CA LYS A 38 1.53 10.39 -5.54
C LYS A 38 0.31 9.59 -5.12
N ILE A 39 0.62 8.44 -4.53
CA ILE A 39 -0.35 7.53 -3.92
C ILE A 39 -0.02 7.43 -2.45
N VAL A 40 -1.03 7.63 -1.62
CA VAL A 40 -0.96 7.45 -0.17
C VAL A 40 -1.70 6.16 0.17
N PHE A 41 -0.99 5.24 0.80
CA PHE A 41 -1.54 4.02 1.38
C PHE A 41 -1.44 4.16 2.89
N GLU A 42 -2.60 4.25 3.55
CA GLU A 42 -2.73 4.31 5.00
C GLU A 42 -3.21 2.95 5.50
N HIS A 43 -2.59 2.47 6.58
CA HIS A 43 -2.95 1.23 7.27
C HIS A 43 -2.86 1.49 8.77
N GLU A 44 -4.00 1.40 9.46
CA GLU A 44 -4.09 1.59 10.90
C GLU A 44 -3.97 0.23 11.60
N VAL A 45 -3.05 0.15 12.56
CA VAL A 45 -2.76 -1.03 13.37
C VAL A 45 -2.84 -0.69 14.85
N GLU A 46 -3.17 -1.66 15.70
CA GLU A 46 -3.25 -1.46 17.16
C GLU A 46 -1.86 -1.30 17.78
N SER A 47 -0.85 -2.01 17.26
CA SER A 47 0.54 -1.91 17.71
C SER A 47 1.55 -2.11 16.58
N LEU A 48 2.79 -1.69 16.81
CA LEU A 48 3.89 -1.97 15.88
C LEU A 48 4.22 -3.46 15.79
N ALA A 49 3.98 -4.22 16.87
CA ALA A 49 4.17 -5.67 16.86
C ALA A 49 3.17 -6.37 15.92
N ASP A 50 1.92 -5.88 15.88
CA ASP A 50 0.91 -6.40 14.95
C ASP A 50 1.31 -6.12 13.50
N PHE A 51 1.80 -4.91 13.22
CA PHE A 51 2.32 -4.58 11.88
C PHE A 51 3.47 -5.49 11.44
N GLU A 52 4.43 -5.75 12.33
CA GLU A 52 5.55 -6.66 12.02
C GLU A 52 5.06 -8.07 11.75
N LYS A 53 4.12 -8.57 12.57
CA LYS A 53 3.51 -9.89 12.40
C LYS A 53 2.78 -10.01 11.06
N GLU A 54 1.94 -9.03 10.73
CA GLU A 54 1.21 -8.98 9.44
C GLU A 54 2.17 -8.95 8.25
N MET A 55 3.23 -8.16 8.31
CA MET A 55 4.26 -8.10 7.26
C MET A 55 4.98 -9.45 7.08
N ASP A 56 5.23 -10.17 8.16
CA ASP A 56 5.87 -11.48 8.14
C ASP A 56 4.92 -12.57 7.61
N GLU A 57 3.66 -12.54 8.03
CA GLU A 57 2.60 -13.40 7.49
C GLU A 57 2.40 -13.15 6.00
N TRP A 58 2.42 -11.88 5.55
CA TRP A 58 2.35 -11.55 4.13
C TRP A 58 3.52 -12.15 3.34
N LYS A 59 4.75 -12.04 3.84
CA LYS A 59 5.93 -12.65 3.17
C LYS A 59 5.85 -14.17 3.09
N LYS A 60 5.39 -14.82 4.15
CA LYS A 60 5.36 -16.29 4.26
C LYS A 60 4.15 -16.92 3.57
N ASN A 61 2.99 -16.28 3.69
CA ASN A 61 1.68 -16.85 3.38
C ASN A 61 0.92 -16.09 2.29
N ALA A 62 1.56 -15.17 1.55
CA ALA A 62 0.92 -14.53 0.40
C ALA A 62 0.34 -15.59 -0.55
N SER A 63 -0.99 -15.57 -0.70
CA SER A 63 -1.71 -16.50 -1.55
C SER A 63 -1.24 -16.37 -3.01
N PRO A 64 -1.36 -17.42 -3.83
CA PRO A 64 -1.04 -17.34 -5.25
C PRO A 64 -1.80 -16.21 -5.96
N GLU A 65 -3.06 -15.96 -5.57
CA GLU A 65 -3.87 -14.86 -6.09
C GLU A 65 -3.28 -13.49 -5.74
N MET A 66 -2.87 -13.28 -4.47
CA MET A 66 -2.21 -12.04 -4.05
C MET A 66 -0.91 -11.80 -4.83
N LYS A 67 -0.10 -12.83 -5.01
CA LYS A 67 1.17 -12.74 -5.76
C LYS A 67 0.94 -12.37 -7.21
N GLU A 68 -0.07 -12.94 -7.85
CA GLU A 68 -0.41 -12.62 -9.24
C GLU A 68 -0.97 -11.19 -9.37
N LYS A 69 -1.87 -10.77 -8.48
CA LYS A 69 -2.40 -9.40 -8.48
C LYS A 69 -1.33 -8.34 -8.22
N MET A 70 -0.32 -8.66 -7.43
CA MET A 70 0.78 -7.74 -7.14
C MET A 70 1.93 -7.85 -8.14
N LYS A 71 1.89 -8.77 -9.11
CA LYS A 71 2.98 -8.95 -10.07
C LYS A 71 3.24 -7.65 -10.85
N GLY A 72 4.52 -7.24 -10.89
CA GLY A 72 4.95 -6.03 -11.60
C GLY A 72 4.55 -4.71 -10.92
N TYR A 73 4.02 -4.72 -9.69
CA TYR A 73 3.70 -3.47 -8.97
C TYR A 73 4.94 -2.58 -8.78
N THR A 74 6.13 -3.19 -8.62
CA THR A 74 7.42 -2.49 -8.49
C THR A 74 7.81 -1.73 -9.74
N ASP A 75 7.34 -2.16 -10.91
CA ASP A 75 7.62 -1.48 -12.16
C ASP A 75 6.81 -0.20 -12.32
N LEU A 76 5.77 0.00 -11.51
CA LEU A 76 4.86 1.13 -11.58
C LEU A 76 5.24 2.31 -10.69
N TYR A 77 6.16 2.13 -9.72
CA TYR A 77 6.59 3.21 -8.83
C TYR A 77 8.05 3.62 -9.06
N GLN A 78 8.34 4.89 -8.80
CA GLN A 78 9.67 5.48 -8.91
C GLN A 78 10.33 5.57 -7.53
N SER A 79 9.58 5.99 -6.51
CA SER A 79 10.07 6.12 -5.15
C SER A 79 8.95 5.91 -4.13
N GLY A 80 9.34 5.68 -2.88
CA GLY A 80 8.40 5.52 -1.77
C GLY A 80 9.07 5.81 -0.45
N LYS A 81 8.28 6.26 0.51
CA LYS A 81 8.64 6.35 1.92
C LYS A 81 7.54 5.72 2.75
N ARG A 82 7.90 5.25 3.94
CA ARG A 82 6.96 4.81 4.98
C ARG A 82 7.17 5.70 6.18
N GLU A 83 6.08 6.17 6.75
CA GLU A 83 6.05 6.99 7.95
C GLU A 83 5.06 6.36 8.91
N ILE A 84 5.37 6.42 10.20
CA ILE A 84 4.53 5.89 11.27
C ILE A 84 4.04 7.08 12.07
N TYR A 85 2.73 7.16 12.23
CA TYR A 85 2.07 8.20 13.00
C TYR A 85 1.32 7.55 14.16
N ARG A 86 1.30 8.25 15.30
CA ARG A 86 0.46 7.87 16.44
C ARG A 86 -0.90 8.54 16.27
N VAL A 87 -1.97 7.74 16.27
CA VAL A 87 -3.33 8.28 16.39
C VAL A 87 -3.50 8.83 17.81
N VAL A 88 -3.89 10.10 17.90
CA VAL A 88 -4.18 10.79 19.16
C VAL A 88 -5.67 11.15 19.16
N GLU A 89 -6.33 10.97 20.31
CA GLU A 89 -7.72 11.40 20.52
C GLU A 89 -7.81 12.90 20.80
#